data_AF-A0A0G4MQ32-F1
#
_entry.id   AF-A0A0G4MQ32-F1
#
_cell.length_a   1.000
_cell.length_b   1.000
_cell.length_c   1.000
_cell.angle_alpha   90.00
_cell.angle_beta   90.00
_cell.angle_gamma   90.00
#
_symmetry.space_group_name_H-M   'P 1'
#
loop_
_entity.id
_entity.type
_entity.pdbx_description
1 polymer ?
#
loop_
_entity_poly.entity_id
_entity_poly.type
_entity_poly.pdbx_seq_one_letter_code
_entity_poly.pdbx_strand_id
1 'polypeptide(L)'
;LKPGQDVLAAVGGAHKLQGWNHNILTDSGGFQMVSLLKLANITEEGVRFLSPHDGSPMLLTPEHSISLQNTIGSDIIMQLDDVLVTTSPDKERMREAMERSVRWLDRCIAAHQNPTTQNLFCIIQGGLDLEMRRECCRQMLARDTPGIAIGGLSGGEAKADYCRVVRTCTEMLPDLKPRYVMGIGYPEDLVVSVALGADMIVFFGLGLVIKCCLDKALAAFA
;
A
#
# COMPACT_ATOMS: atom_id res chain seq x y z
N LEU A 1 15.20 -6.08 -0.29
CA LEU A 1 15.37 -5.40 1.01
C LEU A 1 16.86 -5.35 1.35
N LYS A 2 17.45 -4.17 1.53
CA LYS A 2 18.80 -4.00 2.11
C LYS A 2 18.65 -3.29 3.48
N PRO A 3 19.38 -3.68 4.54
CA PRO A 3 20.53 -4.59 4.57
C PRO A 3 20.20 -6.09 4.43
N GLY A 4 18.92 -6.45 4.36
CA GLY A 4 18.46 -7.84 4.24
C GLY A 4 17.60 -8.22 5.45
N GLN A 5 16.78 -9.24 5.27
CA GLN A 5 15.84 -9.69 6.30
C GLN A 5 16.59 -10.25 7.52
N ASP A 6 17.61 -11.09 7.30
CA ASP A 6 18.40 -11.69 8.39
C ASP A 6 19.13 -10.64 9.24
N VAL A 7 19.67 -9.61 8.61
CA VAL A 7 20.34 -8.50 9.31
C VAL A 7 19.33 -7.70 10.13
N LEU A 8 18.17 -7.37 9.55
CA LEU A 8 17.11 -6.66 10.29
C LEU A 8 16.58 -7.48 11.47
N ALA A 9 16.40 -8.79 11.30
CA ALA A 9 16.02 -9.69 12.37
C ALA A 9 17.07 -9.70 13.49
N ALA A 10 18.37 -9.77 13.14
CA ALA A 10 19.47 -9.75 14.12
C ALA A 10 19.55 -8.42 14.90
N VAL A 11 19.30 -7.28 14.25
CA VAL A 11 19.23 -5.97 14.92
C VAL A 11 17.97 -5.83 15.78
N GLY A 12 16.90 -6.58 15.47
CA GLY A 12 15.61 -6.52 16.15
C GLY A 12 14.67 -5.45 15.59
N GLY A 13 14.68 -5.27 14.27
CA GLY A 13 13.73 -4.44 13.53
C GLY A 13 14.21 -3.02 13.21
N ALA A 14 13.41 -2.31 12.41
CA ALA A 14 13.73 -0.99 11.89
C ALA A 14 13.79 0.10 12.96
N HIS A 15 12.97 0.00 14.02
CA HIS A 15 13.01 0.94 15.15
C HIS A 15 14.41 0.99 15.78
N LYS A 16 14.98 -0.18 16.10
CA LYS A 16 16.32 -0.30 16.68
C LYS A 16 17.40 0.13 15.69
N LEU A 17 17.31 -0.32 14.44
CA LEU A 17 18.28 0.03 13.41
C LEU A 17 18.39 1.55 13.20
N GLN A 18 17.28 2.27 13.27
CA GLN A 18 17.21 3.70 12.99
C GLN A 18 17.21 4.58 14.25
N GLY A 19 17.15 3.98 15.45
CA GLY A 19 16.96 4.70 16.71
C GLY A 19 15.62 5.45 16.80
N TRP A 20 14.58 4.97 16.09
CA TRP A 20 13.29 5.64 15.97
C TRP A 20 12.24 4.96 16.86
N ASN A 21 11.77 5.68 17.88
CA ASN A 21 10.87 5.14 18.91
C ASN A 21 9.39 5.48 18.68
N HIS A 22 9.03 5.97 17.49
CA HIS A 22 7.64 6.26 17.14
C HIS A 22 7.15 5.34 16.02
N ASN A 23 5.85 5.39 15.73
CA ASN A 23 5.24 4.47 14.79
C ASN A 23 5.85 4.55 13.38
N ILE A 24 5.95 3.39 12.73
CA ILE A 24 6.41 3.20 11.36
C ILE A 24 5.30 2.52 10.56
N LEU A 25 5.05 3.01 9.35
CA LEU A 25 4.26 2.30 8.34
C LEU A 25 5.21 1.79 7.27
N THR A 26 4.99 0.57 6.81
CA THR A 26 5.66 0.01 5.63
C THR A 26 4.65 -0.15 4.51
N ASP A 27 4.97 0.42 3.34
CA ASP A 27 4.27 0.03 2.12
C ASP A 27 4.61 -1.43 1.76
N SER A 28 3.73 -2.07 0.99
CA SER A 28 3.87 -3.47 0.58
C SER A 28 4.83 -3.68 -0.59
N GLY A 29 5.16 -2.59 -1.30
CA GLY A 29 6.01 -2.57 -2.48
C GLY A 29 5.24 -2.57 -3.80
N GLY A 30 3.91 -2.75 -3.78
CA GLY A 30 3.08 -2.79 -4.99
C GLY A 30 3.23 -1.54 -5.87
N PHE A 31 3.24 -0.36 -5.26
CA PHE A 31 3.38 0.91 -6.00
C PHE A 31 4.79 1.12 -6.58
N GLN A 32 5.84 0.72 -5.87
CA GLN A 32 7.22 0.79 -6.37
C GLN A 32 7.42 -0.12 -7.59
N MET A 33 6.64 -1.20 -7.67
CA MET A 33 6.61 -2.06 -8.85
C MET A 33 5.93 -1.39 -10.06
N VAL A 34 4.95 -0.51 -9.83
CA VAL A 34 4.27 0.26 -10.87
C VAL A 34 5.24 1.23 -11.58
N SER A 35 6.11 1.91 -10.84
CA SER A 35 7.11 2.81 -11.45
C SER A 35 8.20 2.07 -12.22
N LEU A 36 8.37 0.76 -11.96
CA LEU A 36 9.29 -0.15 -12.65
C LEU A 36 8.59 -1.02 -13.73
N LEU A 37 7.32 -0.74 -14.08
CA LEU A 37 6.42 -1.60 -14.87
C LEU A 37 6.95 -2.15 -16.19
N LYS A 38 7.93 -1.50 -16.82
CA LYS A 38 8.54 -2.08 -18.03
C LYS A 38 9.13 -3.47 -17.79
N LEU A 39 9.38 -3.83 -16.53
CA LEU A 39 10.03 -5.07 -16.12
C LEU A 39 9.16 -5.97 -15.23
N ALA A 40 7.89 -5.62 -14.99
CA ALA A 40 7.03 -6.35 -14.04
C ALA A 40 5.94 -7.17 -14.75
N ASN A 41 5.77 -8.42 -14.35
CA ASN A 41 4.68 -9.31 -14.75
C ASN A 41 3.89 -9.73 -13.52
N ILE A 42 2.58 -9.47 -13.53
CA ILE A 42 1.69 -9.70 -12.40
C ILE A 42 0.82 -10.92 -12.71
N THR A 43 0.92 -11.94 -11.87
CA THR A 43 0.10 -13.16 -11.94
C THR A 43 -0.63 -13.37 -10.62
N GLU A 44 -1.48 -14.37 -10.50
CA GLU A 44 -2.14 -14.67 -9.21
C GLU A 44 -1.13 -14.98 -8.10
N GLU A 45 0.03 -15.56 -8.43
CA GLU A 45 1.07 -15.91 -7.47
C GLU A 45 1.68 -14.69 -6.77
N GLY A 46 1.90 -13.60 -7.52
CA GLY A 46 2.55 -12.39 -7.05
C GLY A 46 3.07 -11.52 -8.20
N VAL A 47 3.97 -10.60 -7.87
CA VAL A 47 4.61 -9.70 -8.82
C VAL A 47 6.02 -10.21 -9.15
N ARG A 48 6.25 -10.56 -10.41
CA ARG A 48 7.57 -10.91 -10.93
C ARG A 48 8.24 -9.67 -11.50
N PHE A 49 9.51 -9.47 -11.21
CA PHE A 49 10.27 -8.32 -11.70
C PHE A 49 11.76 -8.55 -11.71
N LEU A 50 12.50 -7.65 -12.35
CA LEU A 50 13.95 -7.66 -12.28
C LEU A 50 14.43 -6.74 -11.16
N SER A 51 15.37 -7.24 -10.36
CA SER A 51 16.10 -6.46 -9.38
C SER A 51 16.71 -5.21 -10.04
N PRO A 52 16.50 -4.01 -9.51
CA PRO A 52 17.08 -2.78 -10.07
C PRO A 52 18.60 -2.70 -9.87
N HIS A 53 19.19 -3.58 -9.05
CA HIS A 53 20.62 -3.58 -8.75
C HIS A 53 21.44 -4.45 -9.70
N ASP A 54 20.94 -5.64 -10.02
CA ASP A 54 21.69 -6.67 -10.77
C ASP A 54 20.86 -7.31 -11.90
N GLY A 55 19.60 -6.93 -12.07
CA GLY A 55 18.72 -7.48 -13.09
C GLY A 55 18.27 -8.92 -12.82
N SER A 56 18.55 -9.49 -11.65
CA SER A 56 18.10 -10.84 -11.31
C SER A 56 16.58 -10.93 -11.21
N PRO A 57 15.95 -12.03 -11.66
CA PRO A 57 14.51 -12.21 -11.54
C PRO A 57 14.11 -12.40 -10.07
N MET A 58 13.13 -11.63 -9.64
CA MET A 58 12.54 -11.64 -8.31
C MET A 58 11.04 -11.91 -8.40
N LEU A 59 10.49 -12.50 -7.32
CA LEU A 59 9.06 -12.69 -7.13
C LEU A 59 8.69 -12.18 -5.74
N LEU A 60 7.79 -11.21 -5.70
CA LEU A 60 7.16 -10.72 -4.48
C LEU A 60 5.73 -11.24 -4.42
N THR A 61 5.49 -12.20 -3.53
CA THR A 61 4.14 -12.70 -3.23
C THR A 61 3.55 -11.96 -2.02
N PRO A 62 2.22 -12.00 -1.83
CA PRO A 62 1.57 -11.53 -0.60
C PRO A 62 2.24 -12.04 0.68
N GLU A 63 2.56 -13.34 0.76
CA GLU A 63 3.20 -13.95 1.93
C GLU A 63 4.61 -13.42 2.15
N HIS A 64 5.39 -13.28 1.07
CA HIS A 64 6.74 -12.75 1.15
C HIS A 64 6.74 -11.27 1.56
N SER A 65 5.83 -10.45 1.02
CA SER A 65 5.67 -9.05 1.42
C SER A 65 5.36 -8.92 2.92
N ILE A 66 4.43 -9.74 3.44
CA ILE A 66 4.09 -9.74 4.86
C ILE A 66 5.26 -10.23 5.73
N SER A 67 5.98 -11.28 5.33
CA SER A 67 7.16 -11.77 6.05
C SER A 67 8.25 -10.69 6.18
N LEU A 68 8.49 -9.93 5.09
CA LEU A 68 9.43 -8.80 5.11
C LEU A 68 8.97 -7.72 6.08
N GLN A 69 7.70 -7.34 6.04
CA GLN A 69 7.13 -6.33 6.94
C GLN A 69 7.10 -6.79 8.41
N ASN A 70 6.86 -8.08 8.67
CA ASN A 70 6.97 -8.66 10.00
C ASN A 70 8.39 -8.56 10.55
N THR A 71 9.40 -8.76 9.70
CA THR A 71 10.81 -8.63 10.10
C THR A 71 11.26 -7.19 10.25
N ILE A 72 10.74 -6.28 9.42
CA ILE A 72 10.95 -4.84 9.59
C ILE A 72 10.39 -4.38 10.93
N GLY A 73 9.28 -4.98 11.38
CA GLY A 73 8.67 -4.71 12.69
C GLY A 73 8.00 -3.33 12.75
N SER A 74 7.35 -2.92 11.65
CA SER A 74 6.54 -1.70 11.56
C SER A 74 5.19 -1.85 12.28
N ASP A 75 4.70 -0.78 12.90
CA ASP A 75 3.42 -0.76 13.63
C ASP A 75 2.21 -0.85 12.70
N ILE A 76 2.35 -0.39 11.45
CA ILE A 76 1.35 -0.51 10.40
C ILE A 76 1.99 -1.18 9.18
N ILE A 77 1.37 -2.26 8.73
CA ILE A 77 1.80 -3.02 7.55
C ILE A 77 0.70 -2.96 6.50
N MET A 78 1.07 -2.91 5.23
CA MET A 78 0.14 -2.80 4.12
C MET A 78 0.03 -4.14 3.40
N GLN A 79 -1.17 -4.53 2.97
CA GLN A 79 -1.33 -5.69 2.08
C GLN A 79 -0.55 -5.46 0.77
N LEU A 80 -0.08 -6.52 0.14
CA LEU A 80 0.31 -6.44 -1.27
C LEU A 80 -0.95 -6.36 -2.15
N ASP A 81 -0.96 -5.44 -3.10
CA ASP A 81 -2.07 -5.21 -4.01
C ASP A 81 -1.59 -5.14 -5.49
N ASP A 82 -2.53 -5.34 -6.40
CA ASP A 82 -2.30 -5.25 -7.84
C ASP A 82 -2.68 -3.85 -8.32
N VAL A 83 -1.68 -2.99 -8.44
CA VAL A 83 -1.86 -1.56 -8.71
C VAL A 83 -1.74 -1.29 -10.20
N LEU A 84 -2.66 -0.48 -10.72
CA LEU A 84 -2.62 0.06 -12.08
C LEU A 84 -2.63 1.58 -12.03
N VAL A 85 -2.17 2.19 -13.12
CA VAL A 85 -2.32 3.64 -13.32
C VAL A 85 -3.82 3.98 -13.26
N THR A 86 -4.17 4.93 -12.41
CA THR A 86 -5.55 5.33 -12.10
C THR A 86 -6.37 5.68 -13.33
N THR A 87 -5.72 6.26 -14.34
CA THR A 87 -6.31 6.71 -15.61
C THR A 87 -6.26 5.64 -16.71
N SER A 88 -5.88 4.39 -16.40
CA SER A 88 -5.85 3.30 -17.37
C SER A 88 -7.22 3.12 -18.04
N PRO A 89 -7.28 3.08 -19.39
CA PRO A 89 -8.53 2.86 -20.11
C PRO A 89 -9.00 1.40 -20.09
N ASP A 90 -8.13 0.47 -19.70
CA ASP A 90 -8.41 -0.97 -19.68
C ASP A 90 -9.23 -1.35 -18.43
N LYS A 91 -10.55 -1.34 -18.59
CA LYS A 91 -11.50 -1.66 -17.51
C LYS A 91 -11.44 -3.12 -17.07
N GLU A 92 -11.17 -4.05 -17.98
CA GLU A 92 -11.11 -5.47 -17.64
C GLU A 92 -9.86 -5.76 -16.81
N ARG A 93 -8.71 -5.19 -17.19
CA ARG A 93 -7.48 -5.29 -16.40
C ARG A 93 -7.63 -4.62 -15.03
N MET A 94 -8.35 -3.50 -14.94
CA MET A 94 -8.67 -2.80 -13.68
C MET A 94 -9.55 -3.65 -12.76
N ARG A 95 -10.57 -4.30 -13.33
CA ARG A 95 -11.43 -5.23 -12.59
C ARG A 95 -10.62 -6.40 -12.04
N GLU A 96 -9.80 -7.04 -12.87
CA GLU A 96 -8.95 -8.15 -12.43
C GLU A 96 -7.96 -7.70 -11.35
N ALA A 97 -7.36 -6.51 -11.46
CA ALA A 97 -6.49 -5.95 -10.42
C ALA A 97 -7.22 -5.79 -9.08
N MET A 98 -8.43 -5.23 -9.12
CA MET A 98 -9.27 -5.05 -7.94
C MET A 98 -9.60 -6.41 -7.29
N GLU A 99 -10.09 -7.37 -8.08
CA GLU A 99 -10.47 -8.70 -7.58
C GLU A 99 -9.26 -9.49 -7.06
N ARG A 100 -8.11 -9.41 -7.74
CA ARG A 100 -6.85 -10.01 -7.28
C ARG A 100 -6.39 -9.39 -5.97
N SER A 101 -6.48 -8.07 -5.83
CA SER A 101 -6.13 -7.38 -4.57
C SER A 101 -6.97 -7.87 -3.40
N VAL A 102 -8.25 -8.17 -3.62
CA VAL A 102 -9.11 -8.79 -2.60
C VAL A 102 -8.60 -10.19 -2.23
N ARG A 103 -8.31 -11.05 -3.22
CA ARG A 103 -7.79 -12.41 -2.97
C ARG A 103 -6.43 -12.38 -2.29
N TRP A 104 -5.60 -11.41 -2.63
CA TRP A 104 -4.28 -11.21 -2.02
C TRP A 104 -4.37 -10.74 -0.57
N LEU A 105 -5.40 -9.97 -0.20
CA LEU A 105 -5.64 -9.64 1.21
C LEU A 105 -5.84 -10.90 2.06
N ASP A 106 -6.60 -11.88 1.58
CA ASP A 106 -6.79 -13.15 2.33
C ASP A 106 -5.46 -13.85 2.60
N ARG A 107 -4.58 -13.85 1.60
CA ARG A 107 -3.22 -14.40 1.71
C ARG A 107 -2.35 -13.58 2.66
N CYS A 108 -2.45 -12.26 2.63
CA CYS A 108 -1.75 -11.38 3.56
C CYS A 108 -2.20 -11.60 5.01
N ILE A 109 -3.51 -11.72 5.25
CA ILE A 109 -4.07 -12.00 6.58
C ILE A 109 -3.54 -13.35 7.09
N ALA A 110 -3.58 -14.39 6.25
CA ALA A 110 -3.10 -15.71 6.62
C ALA A 110 -1.59 -15.76 6.91
N ALA A 111 -0.80 -14.94 6.22
CA ALA A 111 0.65 -14.87 6.40
C ALA A 111 1.09 -14.01 7.60
N HIS A 112 0.22 -13.15 8.14
CA HIS A 112 0.58 -12.20 9.18
C HIS A 112 0.80 -12.86 10.53
N GLN A 113 2.03 -12.83 11.04
CA GLN A 113 2.42 -13.52 12.27
C GLN A 113 2.27 -12.68 13.54
N ASN A 114 2.13 -11.36 13.41
CA ASN A 114 2.20 -10.42 14.54
C ASN A 114 0.95 -9.51 14.68
N PRO A 115 -0.28 -10.04 14.69
CA PRO A 115 -1.50 -9.22 14.66
C PRO A 115 -1.72 -8.36 15.91
N THR A 116 -1.04 -8.66 17.01
CA THR A 116 -1.16 -7.89 18.27
C THR A 116 -0.22 -6.69 18.33
N THR A 117 0.79 -6.62 17.47
CA THR A 117 1.80 -5.56 17.48
C THR A 117 1.92 -4.82 16.15
N GLN A 118 1.45 -5.41 15.05
CA GLN A 118 1.45 -4.77 13.73
C GLN A 118 0.05 -4.80 13.12
N ASN A 119 -0.46 -3.62 12.77
CA ASN A 119 -1.80 -3.46 12.22
C ASN A 119 -1.75 -3.61 10.69
N LEU A 120 -2.35 -4.68 10.17
CA LEU A 120 -2.49 -4.89 8.72
C LEU A 120 -3.61 -4.03 8.16
N PHE A 121 -3.31 -3.19 7.17
CA PHE A 121 -4.30 -2.37 6.46
C PHE A 121 -4.62 -3.01 5.11
N CYS A 122 -5.91 -3.07 4.77
CA CYS A 122 -6.36 -3.38 3.42
C CYS A 122 -6.20 -2.17 2.50
N ILE A 123 -6.16 -2.39 1.18
CA ILE A 123 -6.05 -1.31 0.18
C ILE A 123 -7.18 -1.43 -0.82
N ILE A 124 -8.06 -0.43 -0.85
CA ILE A 124 -9.15 -0.31 -1.81
C ILE A 124 -8.58 0.10 -3.17
N GLN A 125 -8.93 -0.66 -4.20
CA GLN A 125 -8.57 -0.43 -5.61
C GLN A 125 -9.84 -0.21 -6.47
N GLY A 126 -9.66 -0.01 -7.78
CA GLY A 126 -10.76 0.19 -8.74
C GLY A 126 -10.66 1.44 -9.62
N GLY A 127 -9.50 2.10 -9.64
CA GLY A 127 -9.26 3.27 -10.51
C GLY A 127 -10.25 4.41 -10.24
N LEU A 128 -10.81 4.99 -11.31
CA LEU A 128 -11.82 6.05 -11.25
C LEU A 128 -13.27 5.53 -11.34
N ASP A 129 -13.48 4.22 -11.41
CA ASP A 129 -14.81 3.63 -11.50
C ASP A 129 -15.44 3.52 -10.11
N LEU A 130 -16.48 4.32 -9.86
CA LEU A 130 -17.11 4.41 -8.55
C LEU A 130 -17.85 3.13 -8.16
N GLU A 131 -18.35 2.33 -9.11
CA GLU A 131 -18.99 1.05 -8.79
C GLU A 131 -17.94 0.01 -8.40
N MET A 132 -16.81 -0.06 -9.11
CA MET A 132 -15.68 -0.90 -8.70
C MET A 132 -15.16 -0.49 -7.31
N ARG A 133 -15.04 0.81 -7.03
CA ARG A 133 -14.64 1.30 -5.70
C ARG A 133 -15.60 0.84 -4.61
N ARG A 134 -16.91 0.96 -4.81
CA ARG A 134 -17.91 0.49 -3.84
C ARG A 134 -17.83 -1.02 -3.64
N GLU A 135 -17.64 -1.76 -4.72
CA GLU A 135 -17.50 -3.22 -4.64
C GLU A 135 -16.26 -3.63 -3.87
N CYS A 136 -15.11 -3.03 -4.20
CA CYS A 136 -13.87 -3.26 -3.45
C CYS A 136 -14.02 -2.88 -1.98
N CYS A 137 -14.68 -1.76 -1.65
CA CYS A 137 -14.98 -1.39 -0.27
C CYS A 137 -15.74 -2.50 0.46
N ARG A 138 -16.83 -3.02 -0.11
CA ARG A 138 -17.61 -4.10 0.51
C ARG A 138 -16.76 -5.34 0.77
N GLN A 139 -15.98 -5.75 -0.23
CA GLN A 139 -15.14 -6.94 -0.11
C GLN A 139 -14.01 -6.77 0.92
N MET A 140 -13.35 -5.61 0.95
CA MET A 140 -12.28 -5.32 1.91
C MET A 140 -12.81 -5.21 3.34
N LEU A 141 -13.97 -4.55 3.53
CA LEU A 141 -14.59 -4.38 4.84
C LEU A 141 -15.06 -5.71 5.45
N ALA A 142 -15.46 -6.68 4.63
CA ALA A 142 -15.84 -8.01 5.10
C ALA A 142 -14.71 -8.77 5.82
N ARG A 143 -13.45 -8.36 5.64
CA ARG A 143 -12.26 -8.97 6.26
C ARG A 143 -11.81 -8.26 7.55
N ASP A 144 -12.48 -7.17 7.91
CA ASP A 144 -12.36 -6.49 9.21
C ASP A 144 -10.92 -6.08 9.61
N THR A 145 -10.07 -5.68 8.66
CA THR A 145 -8.71 -5.22 8.98
C THR A 145 -8.70 -4.01 9.94
N PRO A 146 -7.70 -3.87 10.83
CA PRO A 146 -7.61 -2.75 11.79
C PRO A 146 -7.62 -1.35 11.17
N GLY A 147 -7.21 -1.21 9.91
CA GLY A 147 -7.31 0.03 9.15
C GLY A 147 -7.51 -0.22 7.67
N ILE A 148 -7.81 0.85 6.94
CA ILE A 148 -8.24 0.81 5.55
C ILE A 148 -7.53 1.90 4.77
N ALA A 149 -6.93 1.53 3.65
CA ALA A 149 -6.28 2.46 2.74
C ALA A 149 -7.06 2.60 1.43
N ILE A 150 -6.96 3.77 0.81
CA ILE A 150 -7.48 4.07 -0.52
C ILE A 150 -6.27 4.23 -1.44
N GLY A 151 -6.02 3.21 -2.26
CA GLY A 151 -4.88 3.12 -3.17
C GLY A 151 -5.23 3.46 -4.62
N GLY A 152 -4.20 3.50 -5.47
CA GLY A 152 -4.36 3.75 -6.90
C GLY A 152 -4.95 5.13 -7.21
N LEU A 153 -4.48 6.16 -6.50
CA LEU A 153 -4.78 7.58 -6.73
C LEU A 153 -3.47 8.37 -6.91
N SER A 154 -3.59 9.63 -7.32
CA SER A 154 -2.49 10.53 -7.65
C SER A 154 -1.64 10.05 -8.84
N GLY A 155 -2.28 9.37 -9.79
CA GLY A 155 -1.67 8.80 -11.00
C GLY A 155 -1.87 9.66 -12.26
N GLY A 156 -2.36 10.89 -12.11
CA GLY A 156 -2.61 11.84 -13.21
C GLY A 156 -4.10 12.11 -13.49
N GLU A 157 -5.01 11.69 -12.61
CA GLU A 157 -6.43 11.99 -12.69
C GLU A 157 -6.75 13.47 -12.43
N ALA A 158 -7.93 13.91 -12.88
CA ALA A 158 -8.41 15.24 -12.56
C ALA A 158 -8.79 15.34 -11.07
N LYS A 159 -8.62 16.52 -10.46
CA LYS A 159 -8.91 16.76 -9.05
C LYS A 159 -10.35 16.43 -8.66
N ALA A 160 -11.30 16.71 -9.55
CA ALA A 160 -12.70 16.37 -9.32
C ALA A 160 -12.91 14.85 -9.26
N ASP A 161 -12.16 14.07 -10.03
CA ASP A 161 -12.27 12.61 -10.07
C ASP A 161 -11.68 12.00 -8.79
N TYR A 162 -10.50 12.49 -8.39
CA TYR A 162 -9.89 12.19 -7.10
C TYR A 162 -10.89 12.40 -5.95
N CYS A 163 -11.49 13.59 -5.85
CA CYS A 163 -12.46 13.91 -4.79
C CYS A 163 -13.66 12.96 -4.80
N ARG A 164 -14.19 12.62 -5.98
CA ARG A 164 -15.32 11.69 -6.10
C ARG A 164 -14.96 10.28 -5.62
N VAL A 165 -13.77 9.78 -5.96
CA VAL A 165 -13.30 8.47 -5.51
C VAL A 165 -13.09 8.45 -4.00
N VAL A 166 -12.35 9.42 -3.45
CA VAL A 166 -12.08 9.50 -2.01
C VAL A 166 -13.40 9.56 -1.24
N ARG A 167 -14.29 10.48 -1.61
CA ARG A 167 -15.62 10.61 -0.99
C ARG A 167 -16.43 9.31 -1.04
N THR A 168 -16.48 8.67 -2.21
CA THR A 168 -17.24 7.42 -2.41
C THR A 168 -16.73 6.32 -1.49
N CYS A 169 -15.41 6.23 -1.31
CA CYS A 169 -14.83 5.25 -0.39
C CYS A 169 -15.13 5.63 1.06
N THR A 170 -14.78 6.85 1.48
CA THR A 170 -14.87 7.28 2.90
C THR A 170 -16.30 7.26 3.44
N GLU A 171 -17.31 7.56 2.63
CA GLU A 171 -18.73 7.44 3.01
C GLU A 171 -19.16 6.00 3.35
N MET A 172 -18.41 4.99 2.90
CA MET A 172 -18.67 3.58 3.20
C MET A 172 -17.84 3.03 4.36
N LEU A 173 -16.77 3.72 4.78
CA LEU A 173 -15.82 3.18 5.75
C LEU A 173 -16.34 3.41 7.18
N PRO A 174 -16.15 2.44 8.10
CA PRO A 174 -16.51 2.60 9.51
C PRO A 174 -15.84 3.83 10.15
N ASP A 175 -16.56 4.51 11.05
CA ASP A 175 -16.08 5.73 11.70
C ASP A 175 -14.91 5.52 12.67
N LEU A 176 -14.79 4.32 13.24
CA LEU A 176 -13.77 3.99 14.24
C LEU A 176 -12.55 3.28 13.65
N LYS A 177 -12.40 3.26 12.32
CA LYS A 177 -11.23 2.71 11.65
C LYS A 177 -10.47 3.80 10.93
N PRO A 178 -9.13 3.87 11.07
CA PRO A 178 -8.32 4.86 10.37
C PRO A 178 -8.39 4.67 8.85
N ARG A 179 -8.57 5.79 8.16
CA ARG A 179 -8.72 5.89 6.71
C ARG A 179 -7.48 6.54 6.11
N TYR A 180 -6.66 5.75 5.42
CA TYR A 180 -5.40 6.19 4.82
C TYR A 180 -5.54 6.46 3.32
N VAL A 181 -5.42 7.70 2.88
CA VAL A 181 -5.35 8.01 1.44
C VAL A 181 -3.89 8.02 0.99
N MET A 182 -3.54 7.07 0.11
CA MET A 182 -2.18 6.85 -0.35
C MET A 182 -1.79 7.83 -1.46
N GLY A 183 -0.53 8.29 -1.44
CA GLY A 183 0.09 8.95 -2.60
C GLY A 183 -0.21 10.44 -2.77
N ILE A 184 -0.56 11.17 -1.72
CA ILE A 184 -0.90 12.59 -1.83
C ILE A 184 0.37 13.45 -2.00
N GLY A 185 0.36 14.33 -3.01
CA GLY A 185 1.53 15.12 -3.40
C GLY A 185 1.47 16.60 -3.02
N TYR A 186 0.29 17.21 -2.91
CA TYR A 186 0.14 18.66 -2.73
C TYR A 186 -0.55 19.05 -1.42
N PRO A 187 -0.18 20.17 -0.77
CA PRO A 187 -0.77 20.60 0.49
C PRO A 187 -2.30 20.80 0.43
N GLU A 188 -2.83 21.26 -0.71
CA GLU A 188 -4.26 21.40 -0.95
C GLU A 188 -4.99 20.06 -0.93
N ASP A 189 -4.33 18.99 -1.39
CA ASP A 189 -4.88 17.64 -1.38
C ASP A 189 -5.00 17.10 0.05
N LEU A 190 -4.10 17.51 0.95
CA LEU A 190 -4.19 17.20 2.38
C LEU A 190 -5.51 17.73 2.95
N VAL A 191 -5.78 19.03 2.72
CA VAL A 191 -6.97 19.71 3.25
C VAL A 191 -8.23 19.09 2.66
N VAL A 192 -8.25 18.83 1.36
CA VAL A 192 -9.38 18.19 0.67
C VAL A 192 -9.62 16.79 1.22
N SER A 193 -8.59 15.97 1.38
CA SER A 193 -8.75 14.59 1.86
C SER A 193 -9.22 14.52 3.31
N VAL A 194 -8.71 15.40 4.18
CA VAL A 194 -9.23 15.53 5.56
C VAL A 194 -10.70 15.96 5.53
N ALA A 195 -11.07 16.94 4.70
CA ALA A 195 -12.47 17.37 4.55
C ALA A 195 -13.38 16.25 3.99
N LEU A 196 -12.82 15.30 3.25
CA LEU A 196 -13.52 14.12 2.73
C LEU A 196 -13.47 12.92 3.70
N GLY A 197 -12.88 13.07 4.89
CA GLY A 197 -12.89 12.07 5.95
C GLY A 197 -11.69 11.12 5.98
N ALA A 198 -10.55 11.49 5.39
CA ALA A 198 -9.29 10.78 5.58
C ALA A 198 -8.60 11.17 6.90
N ASP A 199 -7.98 10.19 7.56
CA ASP A 199 -7.28 10.37 8.84
C ASP A 199 -5.75 10.34 8.69
N MET A 200 -5.28 9.56 7.72
CA MET A 200 -3.86 9.35 7.45
C MET A 200 -3.56 9.73 6.00
N ILE A 201 -2.43 10.42 5.82
CA ILE A 201 -1.96 10.88 4.52
C ILE A 201 -0.44 10.80 4.52
N VAL A 202 0.15 10.30 3.44
CA VAL A 202 1.61 10.38 3.22
C VAL A 202 1.86 11.44 2.17
N PHE A 203 2.65 12.45 2.55
CA PHE A 203 3.02 13.57 1.71
C PHE A 203 4.45 13.39 1.18
N PHE A 204 4.63 13.38 -0.14
CA PHE A 204 5.93 13.10 -0.76
C PHE A 204 6.99 14.24 -0.64
N GLY A 205 6.67 15.39 -0.03
CA GLY A 205 7.58 16.56 0.00
C GLY A 205 8.08 17.03 1.38
N LEU A 206 7.53 16.54 2.49
CA LEU A 206 7.88 16.94 3.85
C LEU A 206 7.91 15.66 4.69
N GLY A 207 9.05 15.35 5.29
CA GLY A 207 9.26 14.16 6.12
C GLY A 207 8.50 14.20 7.46
N LEU A 208 7.19 14.45 7.44
CA LEU A 208 6.33 14.48 8.62
C LEU A 208 5.52 13.17 8.72
N VAL A 209 6.00 12.32 9.63
CA VAL A 209 5.32 11.27 10.41
C VAL A 209 4.34 10.38 9.65
N ILE A 210 4.87 9.65 8.69
CA ILE A 210 4.85 8.17 8.62
C ILE A 210 6.09 7.87 7.76
N LYS A 211 7.19 7.44 8.37
CA LYS A 211 8.41 7.14 7.61
C LYS A 211 8.17 5.84 6.85
N CYS A 212 7.65 5.93 5.63
CA CYS A 212 7.53 4.82 4.70
C CYS A 212 8.92 4.18 4.54
N CYS A 213 9.17 3.07 5.25
CA CYS A 213 10.50 2.49 5.31
C CYS A 213 10.90 1.79 4.01
N LEU A 214 9.95 1.57 3.09
CA LEU A 214 10.25 0.97 1.79
C LEU A 214 10.93 1.97 0.82
N ASP A 215 10.56 3.25 0.88
CA ASP A 215 11.14 4.27 -0.02
C ASP A 215 12.61 4.56 0.31
N LYS A 216 12.99 4.55 1.60
CA LYS A 216 14.39 4.76 1.99
C LYS A 216 15.24 3.50 1.93
N ALA A 217 14.68 2.30 2.05
CA ALA A 217 15.46 1.07 1.90
C ALA A 217 15.93 0.84 0.45
N LEU A 218 15.23 1.39 -0.54
CA LEU A 218 15.63 1.36 -1.95
C LEU A 218 16.43 2.59 -2.38
N ALA A 219 16.16 3.78 -1.83
CA ALA A 219 16.87 5.02 -2.19
C ALA A 219 18.15 5.30 -1.38
N ALA A 220 18.35 4.71 -0.18
CA ALA A 220 19.49 5.04 0.68
C ALA A 220 20.83 4.37 0.28
N PHE A 221 20.94 3.83 -0.93
CA PHE A 221 22.18 3.24 -1.46
C PHE A 221 22.46 3.63 -2.92
N ALA A 222 22.07 4.85 -3.30
CA ALA A 222 22.69 5.58 -4.40
C ALA A 222 23.83 6.46 -3.88
#